data_AF-A0A8H3DLK6-F1
#
_entry.id   AF-A0A8H3DLK6-F1
#
_cell.length_a   1.000
_cell.length_b   1.000
_cell.length_c   1.000
_cell.angle_alpha   90.00
_cell.angle_beta   90.00
_cell.angle_gamma   90.00
#
_symmetry.space_group_name_H-M   'P 1'
#
loop_
_entity.id
_entity.type
_entity.pdbx_description
1 polymer ?
#
loop_
_entity_poly.entity_id
_entity_poly.type
_entity_poly.pdbx_seq_one_letter_code
_entity_poly.pdbx_strand_id
1 'polypeptide(L)'
;MEVAIHKRTPMRPQGVLPEGNVYGDKLWDILTKCWSYDPKDRLSTRDVWNRMELTTPETPRSPRPNRRNPRLNWEKKDEVDRR
;
A
#
# COMPACT_ATOMS: atom_id res chain seq x y z
N MET A 1 -2.63 10.69 15.39
CA MET A 1 -1.88 11.10 14.19
C MET A 1 -0.72 12.00 14.59
N GLU A 2 0.36 11.46 15.15
CA GLU A 2 1.48 12.29 15.62
C GLU A 2 2.23 13.00 14.47
N VAL A 3 2.24 12.38 13.29
CA VAL A 3 2.94 12.83 12.08
C VAL A 3 2.43 14.17 11.54
N ALA A 4 1.10 14.34 11.45
CA ALA A 4 0.48 15.59 10.99
C ALA A 4 0.46 16.67 12.08
N ILE A 5 0.37 16.26 13.35
CA ILE A 5 0.26 17.17 14.49
C ILE A 5 1.60 17.87 14.78
N HIS A 6 2.72 17.15 14.65
CA HIS A 6 4.05 17.67 14.97
C HIS A 6 4.87 18.12 13.75
N LYS A 7 4.28 18.11 12.53
CA LYS A 7 5.00 18.40 11.27
C LYS A 7 6.25 17.54 11.06
N ARG A 8 6.29 16.35 11.65
CA ARG A 8 7.41 15.42 11.56
C ARG A 8 7.00 14.21 10.73
N THR A 9 7.62 14.04 9.58
CA THR A 9 7.56 12.79 8.83
C THR A 9 8.56 11.80 9.43
N PRO A 10 8.22 10.50 9.51
CA PRO A 10 9.16 9.50 9.96
C PRO A 10 10.33 9.40 8.99
N MET A 11 11.51 9.05 9.51
CA MET A 11 12.63 8.66 8.66
C MET A 11 12.30 7.36 7.91
N ARG A 12 12.85 7.22 6.70
CA ARG A 12 12.70 5.99 5.91
C ARG A 12 13.28 4.81 6.70
N PRO A 13 12.51 3.74 6.93
CA PRO A 13 12.99 2.60 7.68
C PRO A 13 13.89 1.73 6.80
N GLN A 14 15.17 2.07 6.72
CA GLN A 14 16.15 1.43 5.82
C GLN A 14 16.28 -0.09 6.01
N GLY A 15 16.00 -0.61 7.21
CA GLY A 15 16.07 -2.05 7.49
C GLY A 15 14.99 -2.89 6.79
N VAL A 16 13.87 -2.29 6.40
CA VAL A 16 12.75 -2.97 5.72
C VAL A 16 12.37 -2.33 4.38
N LEU A 17 12.72 -1.06 4.20
CA LEU A 17 12.54 -0.29 2.96
C LEU A 17 13.86 0.38 2.59
N PRO A 18 14.89 -0.39 2.17
CA PRO A 18 16.16 0.17 1.74
C PRO A 18 15.99 1.01 0.47
N GLU A 19 16.84 2.01 0.29
CA GLU A 19 16.99 2.76 -0.95
C GLU A 19 17.53 1.88 -2.09
N GLY A 20 17.20 2.23 -3.34
CA GLY A 20 17.64 1.49 -4.54
C GLY A 20 16.75 0.32 -4.93
N ASN A 21 15.76 -0.04 -4.10
CA ASN A 21 14.66 -0.90 -4.52
C ASN A 21 13.54 -0.05 -5.13
N VAL A 22 13.31 -0.19 -6.43
CA VAL A 22 12.29 0.56 -7.17
C VAL A 22 10.90 0.48 -6.54
N TYR A 23 10.51 -0.68 -6.02
CA TYR A 23 9.21 -0.85 -5.37
C TYR A 23 9.18 -0.21 -3.97
N GLY A 24 10.30 -0.31 -3.24
CA GLY A 24 10.49 0.35 -1.95
C GLY A 24 10.46 1.88 -2.09
N ASP A 25 11.09 2.42 -3.13
CA ASP A 25 11.12 3.86 -3.43
C ASP A 25 9.72 4.38 -3.78
N LYS A 26 8.99 3.64 -4.63
CA LYS A 26 7.60 3.98 -4.95
C LYS A 26 6.69 3.91 -3.73
N LEU A 27 6.80 2.86 -2.91
CA LEU A 27 6.01 2.74 -1.68
C LEU A 27 6.32 3.89 -0.71
N TRP A 28 7.60 4.24 -0.55
CA TRP A 28 8.02 5.34 0.29
C TRP A 28 7.45 6.69 -0.20
N ASP A 29 7.44 6.95 -1.51
CA ASP A 29 6.81 8.15 -2.09
C ASP A 29 5.30 8.24 -1.81
N ILE A 30 4.59 7.10 -1.84
CA ILE A 30 3.16 7.07 -1.48
C ILE A 30 2.98 7.44 0.00
N LEU A 31 3.79 6.84 0.88
CA LEU A 31 3.70 7.07 2.32
C LEU A 31 3.99 8.54 2.69
N THR A 32 5.05 9.13 2.13
CA THR A 32 5.41 10.52 2.41
C THR A 32 4.32 11.50 1.96
N LYS A 33 3.69 11.27 0.81
CA LYS A 33 2.56 12.08 0.35
C LYS A 33 1.31 11.91 1.21
N CYS A 34 1.00 10.69 1.65
CA CYS A 34 -0.09 10.45 2.59
C CYS A 34 0.10 11.18 3.93
N TRP A 35 1.37 11.40 4.30
CA TRP A 35 1.77 12.09 5.53
C TRP A 35 2.06 13.59 5.33
N SER A 36 1.81 14.16 4.15
CA SER A 36 1.98 15.59 3.91
C SER A 36 1.24 16.43 4.95
N TYR A 37 1.89 17.48 5.43
CA TYR A 37 1.27 18.37 6.40
C TYR A 37 0.08 19.11 5.79
N ASP A 38 0.27 19.71 4.60
CA ASP A 38 -0.82 20.31 3.84
C ASP A 38 -1.76 19.20 3.33
N PRO A 39 -3.06 19.24 3.69
CA PRO A 39 -4.04 18.30 3.17
C PRO A 39 -4.14 18.27 1.64
N LYS A 40 -3.81 19.38 0.95
CA LYS A 40 -3.86 19.46 -0.52
C LYS A 40 -2.77 18.63 -1.20
N ASP A 41 -1.65 18.42 -0.50
CA ASP A 41 -0.53 17.61 -0.99
C ASP A 41 -0.73 16.11 -0.69
N ARG A 42 -1.79 15.75 0.03
CA ARG A 42 -2.12 14.35 0.32
C ARG A 42 -2.78 13.71 -0.88
N LEU A 43 -2.41 12.46 -1.13
CA LEU A 43 -3.06 11.65 -2.14
C LEU A 43 -4.49 11.31 -1.71
N SER A 44 -5.40 11.34 -2.68
CA SER A 44 -6.72 10.75 -2.46
C SER A 44 -6.59 9.24 -2.29
N THR A 45 -7.52 8.62 -1.59
CA THR A 45 -7.54 7.16 -1.43
C THR A 45 -7.55 6.43 -2.78
N ARG A 46 -8.17 7.04 -3.81
CA ARG A 46 -8.17 6.51 -5.18
C ARG A 46 -6.77 6.56 -5.80
N ASP A 47 -6.04 7.65 -5.61
CA ASP A 47 -4.67 7.78 -6.11
C ASP A 47 -3.71 6.83 -5.41
N VAL A 48 -3.86 6.65 -4.10
CA VAL A 48 -3.09 5.66 -3.33
C VAL A 48 -3.32 4.26 -3.91
N TRP A 49 -4.58 3.87 -4.12
CA TRP A 49 -4.93 2.58 -4.70
C TRP A 49 -4.27 2.37 -6.06
N ASN A 50 -4.45 3.32 -6.99
CA ASN A 50 -3.91 3.22 -8.34
C ASN A 50 -2.38 3.12 -8.35
N ARG A 51 -1.70 3.83 -7.43
CA ARG A 51 -0.24 3.79 -7.34
C ARG A 51 0.28 2.51 -6.69
N MET A 52 -0.46 1.92 -5.75
CA MET A 52 -0.10 0.63 -5.14
C MET A 52 -0.28 -0.54 -6.09
N GLU A 53 -1.26 -0.48 -7.00
CA GLU A 53 -1.44 -1.48 -8.05
C GLU A 53 -0.20 -1.59 -8.97
N LEU A 54 0.55 -0.49 -9.11
CA LEU A 54 1.80 -0.42 -9.90
C LEU A 54 3.06 -0.80 -9.10
N THR A 55 2.95 -1.06 -7.79
CA THR A 55 4.08 -1.45 -6.93
C THR A 55 4.11 -2.94 -6.59
N THR A 56 3.06 -3.69 -6.91
CA THR A 56 3.04 -5.14 -6.73
C THR A 56 3.36 -5.86 -8.04
N PRO A 57 4.29 -6.82 -8.06
CA PRO A 57 4.39 -7.74 -9.19
C PRO A 57 3.06 -8.47 -9.33
N GLU A 58 2.51 -8.49 -10.55
CA GLU A 58 1.22 -9.05 -10.99
C GLU A 58 0.77 -10.26 -10.15
N THR A 59 0.14 -9.99 -9.00
CA THR A 59 -0.53 -11.03 -8.23
C THR A 59 -1.95 -11.03 -8.78
N PRO A 60 -2.47 -12.17 -9.28
CA PRO A 60 -3.81 -12.23 -9.87
C PRO A 60 -4.78 -11.54 -8.92
N ARG A 61 -5.49 -10.52 -9.44
CA ARG A 61 -6.46 -9.70 -8.71
C ARG A 61 -7.27 -10.63 -7.82
N SER A 62 -6.99 -10.63 -6.52
CA SER A 62 -7.81 -11.39 -5.59
C SER A 62 -9.21 -10.81 -5.71
N PRO A 63 -10.25 -11.62 -5.92
CA PRO A 63 -11.60 -11.13 -6.09
C PRO A 63 -11.89 -10.14 -4.97
N ARG A 64 -12.42 -8.96 -5.32
CA ARG A 64 -12.84 -7.98 -4.31
C ARG A 64 -13.71 -8.74 -3.30
N PRO A 65 -13.31 -8.83 -2.02
CA PRO A 65 -14.08 -9.62 -1.08
C PRO A 65 -15.47 -9.02 -1.00
N ASN A 66 -16.49 -9.83 -1.35
CA ASN A 66 -17.87 -9.43 -1.17
C ASN A 66 -18.05 -9.10 0.32
N ARG A 67 -18.32 -7.83 0.64
CA ARG A 67 -18.50 -7.39 2.04
C ARG A 67 -19.59 -8.18 2.77
N ARG A 68 -20.51 -8.81 2.02
CA ARG A 68 -21.57 -9.67 2.58
C ARG A 68 -21.14 -11.11 2.85
N ASN A 69 -20.01 -11.60 2.34
CA ASN A 69 -19.52 -12.93 2.66
C ASN A 69 -17.97 -13.03 2.59
N PRO A 70 -17.28 -12.74 3.70
CA PRO A 70 -15.82 -12.70 3.75
C PRO A 70 -15.12 -14.06 3.64
N ARG A 71 -15.83 -15.18 3.88
CA ARG A 71 -15.22 -16.52 4.00
C ARG A 71 -14.86 -17.19 2.67
N LEU A 72 -15.48 -16.81 1.54
CA LEU A 72 -15.27 -17.50 0.26
C LEU A 72 -13.98 -17.14 -0.50
N ASN A 73 -13.20 -16.16 -0.01
CA ASN A 73 -12.06 -15.62 -0.77
C ASN A 73 -10.70 -16.25 -0.39
N TRP A 74 -10.59 -16.88 0.78
CA TRP A 74 -9.34 -17.53 1.22
C TRP A 74 -9.27 -19.01 0.82
N GLU A 75 -10.39 -19.73 0.86
CA GLU A 75 -10.45 -21.17 0.51
C GLU A 75 -10.07 -21.46 -0.94
N LYS A 76 -10.40 -20.55 -1.88
CA LYS A 76 -10.00 -20.71 -3.28
C LYS A 76 -8.52 -20.40 -3.54
N LYS A 77 -7.88 -19.67 -2.64
CA LYS A 77 -6.46 -19.35 -2.76
C LYS A 77 -5.59 -20.56 -2.41
N ASP A 78 -6.05 -21.39 -1.49
CA ASP A 78 -5.37 -22.62 -1.05
C ASP A 78 -5.41 -23.75 -2.11
N GLU A 79 -6.33 -23.71 -3.07
CA GLU A 79 -6.46 -24.72 -4.12
C GLU A 79 -5.49 -24.49 -5.30
N VAL A 80 -5.16 -23.22 -5.59
CA VAL A 80 -4.19 -22.83 -6.62
C VAL A 80 -2.75 -23.09 -6.20
N ASP A 81 -2.44 -23.01 -4.90
CA ASP A 81 -1.07 -23.14 -4.37
C ASP A 81 -0.63 -24.62 -4.14
N ARG A 82 -1.50 -25.58 -4.44
CA ARG A 82 -1.23 -27.03 -4.34
C ARG A 82 -0.97 -27.73 -5.68
N ARG A 83 -0.93 -27.01 -6.80
CA ARG A 83 -0.84 -27.60 -8.14
C ARG A 83 0.45 -27.27 -8.86
#